data_AF-H8XRX3-F1
#
_entry.id   AF-H8XRX3-F1
#
_cell.length_a   1.000
_cell.length_b   1.000
_cell.length_c   1.000
_cell.angle_alpha   90.00
_cell.angle_beta   90.00
_cell.angle_gamma   90.00
#
_symmetry.space_group_name_H-M   'P 1'
#
loop_
_entity.id
_entity.type
_entity.pdbx_description
1 polymer ?
#
loop_
_entity_poly.entity_id
_entity_poly.type
_entity_poly.pdbx_seq_one_letter_code
_entity_poly.pdbx_strand_id
1 'polypeptide(L)'
;MVFNTIVAFAQVGIGTTTPNGALDVNSSTQGFLLPRVSLTASNVALPIVNPAGGALINGTMVYNTATSGVFPNNVLPGYYYWNGSNWIRLNADSSWLIQGNSGTNATTNFLGTLDNVDLVFRRNNLISGRLSATNTSFGVEALSNVTTTAQRTVAIGVNALKNLSSGNDNIGIGFGALETNTTGIQNVALGTAGLSLNTTGSYNTAIGYNALTRNATGILNTAIGNSSLFNNLGGNNNVGVGYSALQRNFSGSYNVALGTNAVFNNQTGSNNVGIGESALERNISGNNNVAIGSSSLFNNQGSSNNTSVGHESQLNNLTGQNNTSLGYQTLFSNNAGSSNVSIGNQSLYSNTSGSRNIAIGENSGTNITSGNNNTFLGHNTGTTISTGSNNTIIGSNVSLPAATSNNIVLADGAGNRRINVDQNGNVGIAITAPTAQLHTNGTVRHENLGGTGTRMVVADASGNLSTQAIPSGASVASVRTVTANTTLLVTDNGGFVYVDSTSNLTVTVPSTLPIGFNCVVVRKNTGNVTMVAGAGNTLQTARGLNARARFSAMGVIKDTASTTTITGDGI
;
A
#
# COMPACT_ATOMS: atom_id res chain seq x y z
N MET A 1 82.12 -84.78 47.42
CA MET A 1 82.24 -83.49 46.73
C MET A 1 80.94 -83.28 45.96
N VAL A 2 80.22 -82.21 46.27
CA VAL A 2 78.84 -81.94 45.84
C VAL A 2 78.84 -81.52 44.36
N PHE A 3 78.04 -82.16 43.51
CA PHE A 3 77.77 -81.66 42.16
C PHE A 3 76.85 -80.43 42.26
N ASN A 4 77.44 -79.24 42.13
CA ASN A 4 76.68 -78.00 42.04
C ASN A 4 76.21 -77.82 40.58
N THR A 5 74.92 -77.99 40.34
CA THR A 5 74.26 -77.56 39.11
C THR A 5 74.23 -76.04 39.06
N ILE A 6 75.09 -75.43 38.23
CA ILE A 6 74.98 -74.02 37.88
C ILE A 6 73.93 -73.91 36.77
N VAL A 7 72.78 -73.31 37.08
CA VAL A 7 71.81 -72.88 36.07
C VAL A 7 72.27 -71.50 35.59
N ALA A 8 72.82 -71.44 34.37
CA ALA A 8 73.16 -70.16 33.73
C ALA A 8 72.03 -69.75 32.79
N PHE A 9 71.39 -68.61 33.05
CA PHE A 9 70.52 -67.96 32.07
C PHE A 9 71.39 -67.15 31.12
N ALA A 10 71.63 -67.67 29.91
CA ALA A 10 72.33 -66.95 28.86
C ALA A 10 71.31 -66.21 27.98
N GLN A 11 71.43 -64.89 27.98
CA GLN A 11 70.84 -63.99 26.98
C GLN A 11 71.49 -64.25 25.61
N VAL A 12 70.68 -64.36 24.55
CA VAL A 12 71.16 -64.59 23.18
C VAL A 12 71.40 -63.24 22.52
N GLY A 13 72.66 -62.81 22.45
CA GLY A 13 73.07 -61.68 21.63
C GLY A 13 73.43 -62.14 20.22
N ILE A 14 72.77 -61.60 19.20
CA ILE A 14 73.09 -61.81 17.79
C ILE A 14 73.56 -60.46 17.23
N GLY A 15 74.87 -60.32 16.98
CA GLY A 15 75.47 -59.06 16.53
C GLY A 15 75.77 -58.04 17.66
N THR A 16 75.63 -58.43 18.93
CA THR A 16 75.98 -57.61 20.11
C THR A 16 76.60 -58.46 21.21
N THR A 17 77.59 -57.93 21.92
CA THR A 17 78.22 -58.59 23.08
C THR A 17 77.59 -58.18 24.41
N THR A 18 76.68 -57.21 24.40
CA THR A 18 75.92 -56.72 25.56
C THR A 18 74.43 -56.69 25.22
N PRO A 19 73.76 -57.86 25.14
CA PRO A 19 72.36 -57.93 24.75
C PRO A 19 71.46 -57.26 25.81
N ASN A 20 70.49 -56.48 25.34
CA ASN A 20 69.54 -55.71 26.17
C ASN A 20 68.29 -56.53 26.57
N GLY A 21 68.22 -57.82 26.21
CA GLY A 21 67.11 -58.71 26.51
C GLY A 21 67.46 -60.18 26.28
N ALA A 22 66.52 -61.08 26.55
CA ALA A 22 66.72 -62.54 26.39
C ALA A 22 67.07 -62.95 24.96
N LEU A 23 66.62 -62.18 23.97
CA LEU A 23 67.08 -62.20 22.59
C LEU A 23 67.27 -60.75 22.13
N ASP A 24 68.50 -60.38 21.77
CA ASP A 24 68.84 -59.06 21.22
C ASP A 24 69.52 -59.24 19.85
N VAL A 25 68.89 -58.72 18.80
CA VAL A 25 69.38 -58.80 17.42
C VAL A 25 69.73 -57.38 16.98
N ASN A 26 71.03 -57.08 16.86
CA ASN A 26 71.53 -55.76 16.47
C ASN A 26 72.08 -55.78 15.04
N SER A 27 71.37 -55.15 14.10
CA SER A 27 71.84 -54.97 12.72
C SER A 27 71.25 -53.70 12.11
N SER A 28 72.07 -52.96 11.36
CA SER A 28 71.64 -51.79 10.59
C SER A 28 71.18 -52.13 9.16
N THR A 29 71.39 -53.37 8.71
CA THR A 29 71.18 -53.78 7.31
C THR A 29 70.43 -55.11 7.14
N GLN A 30 70.28 -55.91 8.20
CA GLN A 30 69.62 -57.22 8.16
C GLN A 30 68.42 -57.24 9.10
N GLY A 31 67.31 -57.83 8.67
CA GLY A 31 66.11 -58.01 9.48
C GLY A 31 66.06 -59.36 10.19
N PHE A 32 65.10 -59.51 11.12
CA PHE A 32 64.75 -60.79 11.72
C PHE A 32 63.56 -61.41 10.97
N LEU A 33 63.77 -62.59 10.37
CA LEU A 33 62.72 -63.30 9.66
C LEU A 33 62.06 -64.34 10.57
N LEU A 34 60.77 -64.13 10.87
CA LEU A 34 59.94 -65.11 11.57
C LEU A 34 59.69 -66.37 10.71
N PRO A 35 59.36 -67.51 11.33
CA PRO A 35 58.98 -68.72 10.60
C PRO A 35 57.88 -68.42 9.56
N ARG A 36 58.16 -68.77 8.31
CA ARG A 36 57.21 -68.63 7.20
C ARG A 36 56.35 -69.87 7.11
N VAL A 37 55.04 -69.69 7.21
CA VAL A 37 54.11 -70.81 7.39
C VAL A 37 52.86 -70.59 6.55
N SER A 38 52.24 -71.67 6.09
CA SER A 38 51.00 -71.63 5.34
C SER A 38 49.83 -71.88 6.29
N LEU A 39 49.26 -70.82 6.87
CA LEU A 39 48.08 -70.94 7.72
C LEU A 39 46.86 -71.35 6.90
N THR A 40 45.95 -72.11 7.52
CA THR A 40 44.74 -72.62 6.86
C THR A 40 43.50 -71.79 7.20
N ALA A 41 43.39 -71.31 8.43
CA ALA A 41 42.39 -70.35 8.91
C ALA A 41 42.91 -69.64 10.15
N SER A 42 42.34 -68.48 10.49
CA SER A 42 42.79 -67.71 11.66
C SER A 42 42.45 -68.42 12.97
N ASN A 43 41.37 -69.20 13.02
CA ASN A 43 40.93 -69.93 14.21
C ASN A 43 41.56 -71.34 14.37
N VAL A 44 42.60 -71.66 13.58
CA VAL A 44 43.27 -72.97 13.59
C VAL A 44 44.76 -72.77 13.89
N ALA A 45 45.26 -73.37 14.98
CA ALA A 45 46.67 -73.27 15.37
C ALA A 45 47.62 -73.96 14.36
N LEU A 46 47.17 -75.08 13.76
CA LEU A 46 47.93 -75.82 12.77
C LEU A 46 48.21 -74.96 11.52
N PRO A 47 49.39 -75.09 10.88
CA PRO A 47 50.38 -76.17 11.04
C PRO A 47 51.34 -76.00 12.22
N ILE A 48 51.17 -74.96 13.05
CA ILE A 48 52.14 -74.64 14.10
C ILE A 48 51.78 -75.39 15.36
N VAL A 49 52.78 -76.06 15.92
CA VAL A 49 52.64 -76.89 17.11
C VAL A 49 53.55 -76.36 18.21
N ASN A 50 53.16 -76.59 19.45
CA ASN A 50 54.04 -76.36 20.58
C ASN A 50 55.13 -77.44 20.60
N PRO A 51 56.43 -77.09 20.55
CA PRO A 51 57.52 -78.06 20.56
C PRO A 51 57.55 -78.95 21.82
N ALA A 52 57.01 -78.45 22.95
CA ALA A 52 56.92 -79.20 24.19
C ALA A 52 55.64 -80.07 24.28
N GLY A 53 54.84 -80.12 23.21
CA GLY A 53 53.50 -80.72 23.22
C GLY A 53 52.45 -79.80 23.85
N GLY A 54 51.17 -80.14 23.68
CA GLY A 54 50.04 -79.34 24.19
C GLY A 54 49.66 -78.15 23.31
N ALA A 55 48.88 -77.23 23.87
CA ALA A 55 48.37 -76.07 23.13
C ALA A 55 49.49 -75.11 22.71
N LEU A 56 49.30 -74.44 21.58
CA LEU A 56 50.22 -73.43 21.09
C LEU A 56 50.27 -72.23 22.06
N ILE A 57 51.46 -71.77 22.39
CA ILE A 57 51.67 -70.72 23.40
C ILE A 57 51.21 -69.35 22.86
N ASN A 58 50.51 -68.59 23.71
CA ASN A 58 50.08 -67.23 23.40
C ASN A 58 51.30 -66.32 23.14
N GLY A 59 51.23 -65.51 22.10
CA GLY A 59 52.32 -64.67 21.61
C GLY A 59 53.24 -65.34 20.59
N THR A 60 52.99 -66.62 20.20
CA THR A 60 53.74 -67.25 19.10
C THR A 60 53.57 -66.44 17.83
N MET A 61 54.67 -65.99 17.21
CA MET A 61 54.64 -65.16 15.99
C MET A 61 55.13 -65.92 14.75
N VAL A 62 54.48 -65.69 13.62
CA VAL A 62 54.84 -66.28 12.32
C VAL A 62 54.59 -65.28 11.19
N TYR A 63 55.22 -65.51 10.04
CA TYR A 63 54.82 -64.87 8.79
C TYR A 63 53.97 -65.86 7.98
N ASN A 64 52.67 -65.59 7.85
CA ASN A 64 51.79 -66.37 6.99
C ASN A 64 52.10 -66.08 5.52
N THR A 65 52.17 -67.13 4.69
CA THR A 65 52.40 -67.02 3.25
C THR A 65 51.15 -67.33 2.42
N ALA A 66 50.06 -67.78 3.04
CA ALA A 66 48.88 -68.28 2.34
C ALA A 66 47.72 -67.28 2.31
N THR A 67 46.92 -67.33 1.25
CA THR A 67 45.56 -66.79 1.19
C THR A 67 44.59 -67.95 1.30
N SER A 68 44.05 -68.19 2.50
CA SER A 68 43.26 -69.39 2.84
C SER A 68 42.12 -69.08 3.81
N GLY A 69 41.15 -69.99 3.94
CA GLY A 69 40.00 -69.85 4.83
C GLY A 69 38.85 -69.03 4.25
N VAL A 70 37.76 -68.90 5.01
CA VAL A 70 36.55 -68.13 4.65
C VAL A 70 36.26 -67.08 5.72
N PHE A 71 35.68 -65.94 5.32
CA PHE A 71 35.31 -64.87 6.24
C PHE A 71 34.38 -65.40 7.37
N PRO A 72 34.60 -65.05 8.65
CA PRO A 72 35.55 -64.06 9.18
C PRO A 72 36.95 -64.59 9.51
N ASN A 73 37.24 -65.87 9.24
CA ASN A 73 38.47 -66.54 9.65
C ASN A 73 39.52 -66.71 8.53
N ASN A 74 39.40 -65.96 7.45
CA ASN A 74 40.37 -66.00 6.36
C ASN A 74 41.72 -65.40 6.80
N VAL A 75 42.80 -65.98 6.30
CA VAL A 75 44.17 -65.49 6.49
C VAL A 75 44.72 -64.96 5.17
N LEU A 76 45.54 -63.91 5.26
CA LEU A 76 46.24 -63.30 4.13
C LEU A 76 47.74 -63.32 4.41
N PRO A 77 48.62 -63.24 3.40
CA PRO A 77 50.05 -63.12 3.65
C PRO A 77 50.38 -61.95 4.58
N GLY A 78 51.24 -62.17 5.58
CA GLY A 78 51.61 -61.14 6.56
C GLY A 78 52.05 -61.70 7.92
N TYR A 79 52.42 -60.82 8.84
CA TYR A 79 52.81 -61.21 10.19
C TYR A 79 51.58 -61.51 11.06
N TYR A 80 51.63 -62.59 11.83
CA TYR A 80 50.59 -63.01 12.76
C TYR A 80 51.18 -63.33 14.12
N TYR A 81 50.38 -63.17 15.17
CA TYR A 81 50.64 -63.79 16.47
C TYR A 81 49.44 -64.62 16.95
N TRP A 82 49.70 -65.70 17.68
CA TRP A 82 48.66 -66.54 18.28
C TRP A 82 48.17 -65.94 19.59
N ASN A 83 46.88 -65.68 19.75
CA ASN A 83 46.33 -65.12 21.00
C ASN A 83 45.85 -66.17 22.03
N GLY A 84 46.06 -67.46 21.74
CA GLY A 84 45.50 -68.59 22.51
C GLY A 84 44.31 -69.28 21.82
N SER A 85 43.65 -68.62 20.87
CA SER A 85 42.52 -69.20 20.12
C SER A 85 42.51 -68.84 18.63
N ASN A 86 43.11 -67.72 18.25
CA ASN A 86 43.17 -67.25 16.88
C ASN A 86 44.55 -66.65 16.56
N TRP A 87 44.95 -66.77 15.29
CA TRP A 87 45.99 -65.99 14.65
C TRP A 87 45.47 -64.59 14.38
N ILE A 88 46.09 -63.60 15.02
CA ILE A 88 45.81 -62.19 14.84
C ILE A 88 46.84 -61.59 13.88
N ARG A 89 46.37 -61.08 12.73
CA ARG A 89 47.25 -60.41 11.75
C ARG A 89 47.70 -59.07 12.31
N LEU A 90 49.00 -58.83 12.28
CA LEU A 90 49.58 -57.51 12.52
C LEU A 90 49.42 -56.70 11.23
N ASN A 91 48.29 -56.00 11.10
CA ASN A 91 47.96 -55.21 9.91
C ASN A 91 48.76 -53.90 9.86
N ALA A 92 49.40 -53.64 8.71
CA ALA A 92 49.66 -52.30 8.22
C ALA A 92 48.47 -51.88 7.30
N ASP A 93 47.88 -50.73 7.62
CA ASP A 93 47.16 -49.82 6.70
C ASP A 93 45.92 -50.33 5.93
N SER A 94 44.80 -50.49 6.64
CA SER A 94 43.46 -50.41 5.99
C SER A 94 42.44 -49.62 6.81
N SER A 95 42.89 -48.88 7.83
CA SER A 95 42.05 -48.02 8.65
C SER A 95 42.13 -46.57 8.19
N TRP A 96 41.04 -45.82 8.38
CA TRP A 96 41.09 -44.37 8.30
C TRP A 96 41.86 -43.83 9.51
N LEU A 97 42.97 -43.15 9.28
CA LEU A 97 43.84 -42.63 10.34
C LEU A 97 43.29 -41.31 10.88
N ILE A 98 43.50 -41.04 12.18
CA ILE A 98 43.08 -39.77 12.81
C ILE A 98 43.84 -38.54 12.27
N GLN A 99 44.98 -38.77 11.61
CA GLN A 99 45.76 -37.75 10.90
C GLN A 99 45.48 -37.71 9.39
N GLY A 100 44.59 -38.58 8.90
CA GLY A 100 44.28 -38.75 7.48
C GLY A 100 45.19 -39.75 6.76
N ASN A 101 44.80 -40.12 5.54
CA ASN A 101 45.49 -41.09 4.69
C ASN A 101 45.99 -40.39 3.41
N SER A 102 47.18 -40.73 2.92
CA SER A 102 47.70 -40.28 1.61
C SER A 102 47.42 -41.32 0.52
N GLY A 103 47.41 -40.91 -0.75
CA GLY A 103 47.29 -41.83 -1.90
C GLY A 103 45.91 -42.49 -2.07
N THR A 104 44.84 -41.87 -1.56
CA THR A 104 43.48 -42.41 -1.68
C THR A 104 42.98 -42.40 -3.12
N ASN A 105 42.17 -43.40 -3.46
CA ASN A 105 41.41 -43.47 -4.70
C ASN A 105 39.91 -43.27 -4.39
N ALA A 106 39.31 -42.23 -4.98
CA ALA A 106 37.91 -41.86 -4.77
C ALA A 106 36.89 -42.94 -5.13
N THR A 107 37.24 -43.94 -5.96
CA THR A 107 36.31 -45.04 -6.32
C THR A 107 36.33 -46.22 -5.34
N THR A 108 37.41 -46.41 -4.58
CA THR A 108 37.59 -47.60 -3.73
C THR A 108 37.87 -47.28 -2.27
N ASN A 109 38.29 -46.06 -1.94
CA ASN A 109 38.54 -45.63 -0.57
C ASN A 109 37.47 -44.64 -0.14
N PHE A 110 36.73 -44.97 0.91
CA PHE A 110 35.69 -44.12 1.48
C PHE A 110 35.54 -44.38 2.97
N LEU A 111 34.98 -43.40 3.68
CA LEU A 111 34.51 -43.54 5.05
C LEU A 111 33.00 -43.78 5.02
N GLY A 112 32.55 -44.99 5.34
CA GLY A 112 31.14 -45.37 5.25
C GLY A 112 30.89 -46.85 5.48
N THR A 113 29.67 -47.27 5.16
CA THR A 113 29.19 -48.65 5.23
C THR A 113 29.13 -49.26 3.82
N LEU A 114 29.23 -50.58 3.73
CA LEU A 114 29.09 -51.33 2.46
C LEU A 114 27.66 -51.85 2.24
N ASP A 115 26.84 -51.84 3.28
CA ASP A 115 25.44 -52.23 3.30
C ASP A 115 24.54 -51.00 3.53
N ASN A 116 23.22 -51.20 3.49
CA ASN A 116 22.23 -50.13 3.68
C ASN A 116 22.01 -49.83 5.17
N VAL A 117 23.11 -49.55 5.88
CA VAL A 117 23.12 -49.18 7.30
C VAL A 117 23.70 -47.78 7.42
N ASP A 118 23.06 -46.93 8.22
CA ASP A 118 23.45 -45.53 8.41
C ASP A 118 24.89 -45.39 8.95
N LEU A 119 25.65 -44.44 8.40
CA LEU A 119 26.90 -43.99 9.00
C LEU A 119 26.59 -42.98 10.12
N VAL A 120 26.99 -43.29 11.35
CA VAL A 120 26.71 -42.45 12.54
C VAL A 120 27.99 -41.88 13.13
N PHE A 121 28.05 -40.56 13.26
CA PHE A 121 29.09 -39.84 13.99
C PHE A 121 28.66 -39.62 15.44
N ARG A 122 29.56 -39.84 16.41
CA ARG A 122 29.27 -39.67 17.84
C ARG A 122 30.31 -38.80 18.54
N ARG A 123 29.86 -38.02 19.55
CA ARG A 123 30.72 -37.28 20.49
C ARG A 123 30.24 -37.57 21.91
N ASN A 124 31.11 -38.05 22.79
CA ASN A 124 30.73 -38.43 24.16
C ASN A 124 29.51 -39.39 24.20
N ASN A 125 29.48 -40.36 23.29
CA ASN A 125 28.37 -41.30 23.07
C ASN A 125 27.01 -40.67 22.66
N LEU A 126 26.96 -39.36 22.39
CA LEU A 126 25.81 -38.70 21.78
C LEU A 126 25.93 -38.70 20.26
N ILE A 127 24.81 -38.86 19.54
CA ILE A 127 24.79 -38.70 18.09
C ILE A 127 25.17 -37.25 17.76
N SER A 128 26.15 -37.10 16.88
CA SER A 128 26.64 -35.82 16.37
C SER A 128 26.57 -35.74 14.84
N GLY A 129 25.99 -36.75 14.19
CA GLY A 129 25.69 -36.77 12.77
C GLY A 129 25.24 -38.16 12.33
N ARG A 130 24.41 -38.21 11.29
CA ARG A 130 23.89 -39.44 10.68
C ARG A 130 23.75 -39.21 9.18
N LEU A 131 24.39 -40.06 8.38
CA LEU A 131 24.14 -40.17 6.95
C LEU A 131 23.31 -41.44 6.76
N SER A 132 22.02 -41.26 6.46
CA SER A 132 21.11 -42.38 6.15
C SER A 132 20.75 -42.38 4.67
N ALA A 133 20.02 -43.39 4.21
CA ALA A 133 19.57 -43.50 2.83
C ALA A 133 18.78 -42.27 2.33
N THR A 134 18.09 -41.54 3.23
CA THR A 134 17.25 -40.40 2.85
C THR A 134 17.44 -39.15 3.70
N ASN A 135 18.22 -39.20 4.79
CA ASN A 135 18.42 -38.06 5.68
C ASN A 135 19.90 -37.77 5.88
N THR A 136 20.21 -36.50 6.12
CA THR A 136 21.56 -36.04 6.47
C THR A 136 21.49 -35.22 7.74
N SER A 137 22.23 -35.61 8.77
CA SER A 137 22.39 -34.79 9.98
C SER A 137 23.84 -34.59 10.38
N PHE A 138 24.12 -33.41 10.95
CA PHE A 138 25.43 -33.04 11.48
C PHE A 138 25.27 -32.04 12.63
N GLY A 139 25.80 -32.34 13.81
CA GLY A 139 25.58 -31.58 15.04
C GLY A 139 25.10 -32.46 16.18
N VAL A 140 25.48 -32.11 17.41
CA VAL A 140 25.08 -32.86 18.62
C VAL A 140 23.55 -32.86 18.73
N GLU A 141 22.99 -34.05 18.86
CA GLU A 141 21.55 -34.32 18.93
C GLU A 141 20.72 -33.94 17.68
N ALA A 142 21.38 -33.60 16.56
CA ALA A 142 20.70 -33.33 15.29
C ALA A 142 20.04 -34.61 14.73
N LEU A 143 18.72 -34.57 14.51
CA LEU A 143 17.92 -35.73 14.09
C LEU A 143 18.20 -36.98 14.96
N SER A 144 18.27 -36.80 16.28
CA SER A 144 18.70 -37.84 17.22
C SER A 144 17.63 -38.83 17.62
N ASN A 145 16.35 -38.52 17.37
CA ASN A 145 15.28 -39.48 17.54
C ASN A 145 15.58 -40.73 16.67
N VAL A 146 15.55 -41.92 17.27
CA VAL A 146 15.96 -43.18 16.61
C VAL A 146 14.78 -43.85 15.92
N THR A 147 13.54 -43.45 16.24
CA THR A 147 12.30 -44.03 15.70
C THR A 147 11.71 -43.24 14.55
N THR A 148 12.46 -42.29 13.98
CA THR A 148 11.89 -41.38 12.96
C THR A 148 11.52 -42.14 11.70
N THR A 149 10.31 -41.91 11.20
CA THR A 149 9.89 -42.31 9.84
C THR A 149 10.09 -41.18 8.83
N ALA A 150 10.63 -40.04 9.26
CA ALA A 150 10.88 -38.88 8.42
C ALA A 150 11.94 -39.19 7.35
N GLN A 151 11.69 -38.69 6.14
CA GLN A 151 12.57 -38.88 4.97
C GLN A 151 12.90 -37.53 4.32
N ARG A 152 14.00 -37.49 3.57
CA ARG A 152 14.44 -36.34 2.76
C ARG A 152 14.72 -35.09 3.61
N THR A 153 15.26 -35.31 4.82
CA THR A 153 15.48 -34.25 5.81
C THR A 153 16.97 -33.89 5.95
N VAL A 154 17.25 -32.60 6.08
CA VAL A 154 18.59 -32.05 6.36
C VAL A 154 18.60 -31.39 7.73
N ALA A 155 19.45 -31.84 8.65
CA ALA A 155 19.56 -31.31 10.02
C ALA A 155 21.00 -30.94 10.37
N ILE A 156 21.37 -29.67 10.30
CA ILE A 156 22.74 -29.20 10.54
C ILE A 156 22.75 -28.20 11.71
N GLY A 157 23.44 -28.52 12.80
CA GLY A 157 23.50 -27.70 14.01
C GLY A 157 23.06 -28.47 15.25
N VAL A 158 23.48 -27.99 16.43
CA VAL A 158 23.08 -28.61 17.70
C VAL A 158 21.56 -28.53 17.86
N ASN A 159 20.93 -29.65 18.22
CA ASN A 159 19.48 -29.81 18.38
C ASN A 159 18.62 -29.55 17.13
N ALA A 160 19.21 -29.43 15.94
CA ALA A 160 18.43 -29.26 14.72
C ALA A 160 17.52 -30.48 14.49
N LEU A 161 16.20 -30.27 14.37
CA LEU A 161 15.19 -31.32 14.16
C LEU A 161 15.24 -32.46 15.20
N LYS A 162 15.63 -32.15 16.44
CA LYS A 162 15.83 -33.12 17.53
C LYS A 162 14.61 -34.02 17.77
N ASN A 163 13.41 -33.45 17.80
CA ASN A 163 12.18 -34.15 18.16
C ASN A 163 11.37 -34.68 16.98
N LEU A 164 11.89 -34.61 15.75
CA LEU A 164 11.17 -35.07 14.56
C LEU A 164 10.87 -36.57 14.66
N SER A 165 9.59 -36.94 14.66
CA SER A 165 9.15 -38.34 14.75
C SER A 165 8.60 -38.85 13.41
N SER A 166 7.91 -37.97 12.69
CA SER A 166 7.44 -38.18 11.31
C SER A 166 7.42 -36.82 10.60
N GLY A 167 7.31 -36.81 9.28
CA GLY A 167 7.24 -35.57 8.51
C GLY A 167 8.47 -35.32 7.65
N ASN A 168 8.23 -35.32 6.35
CA ASN A 168 9.27 -35.38 5.34
C ASN A 168 9.71 -33.99 4.88
N ASP A 169 10.84 -33.97 4.18
CA ASP A 169 11.29 -32.82 3.39
C ASP A 169 11.58 -31.56 4.22
N ASN A 170 12.05 -31.73 5.47
CA ASN A 170 12.41 -30.61 6.33
C ASN A 170 13.90 -30.24 6.18
N ILE A 171 14.22 -28.96 6.17
CA ILE A 171 15.59 -28.44 6.21
C ILE A 171 15.72 -27.61 7.48
N GLY A 172 16.52 -28.05 8.45
CA GLY A 172 16.87 -27.32 9.66
C GLY A 172 18.38 -27.10 9.72
N ILE A 173 18.82 -25.86 9.58
CA ILE A 173 20.24 -25.47 9.60
C ILE A 173 20.42 -24.33 10.61
N GLY A 174 21.09 -24.60 11.73
CA GLY A 174 21.31 -23.66 12.83
C GLY A 174 21.10 -24.31 14.19
N PHE A 175 21.55 -23.64 15.25
CA PHE A 175 21.32 -24.10 16.63
C PHE A 175 19.82 -24.08 16.93
N GLY A 176 19.24 -25.23 17.30
CA GLY A 176 17.82 -25.37 17.66
C GLY A 176 16.84 -25.13 16.51
N ALA A 177 17.28 -25.16 15.24
CA ALA A 177 16.39 -25.02 14.10
C ALA A 177 15.37 -26.18 14.05
N LEU A 178 14.07 -25.88 14.01
CA LEU A 178 12.97 -26.86 14.03
C LEU A 178 13.03 -27.87 15.22
N GLU A 179 13.61 -27.47 16.36
CA GLU A 179 13.89 -28.37 17.49
C GLU A 179 12.65 -29.14 17.98
N THR A 180 11.50 -28.48 18.12
CA THR A 180 10.25 -29.13 18.58
C THR A 180 9.36 -29.68 17.48
N ASN A 181 9.77 -29.61 16.20
CA ASN A 181 8.90 -30.10 15.12
C ASN A 181 8.74 -31.61 15.26
N THR A 182 7.50 -32.08 15.35
CA THR A 182 7.19 -33.52 15.55
C THR A 182 6.71 -34.19 14.27
N THR A 183 5.82 -33.54 13.53
CA THR A 183 5.06 -34.11 12.39
C THR A 183 4.99 -33.18 11.17
N GLY A 184 5.40 -31.92 11.30
CA GLY A 184 5.30 -30.92 10.24
C GLY A 184 6.22 -31.24 9.07
N ILE A 185 5.75 -30.96 7.85
CA ILE A 185 6.45 -31.29 6.59
C ILE A 185 6.90 -30.05 5.84
N GLN A 186 7.91 -30.21 4.98
CA GLN A 186 8.30 -29.21 3.99
C GLN A 186 8.61 -27.83 4.60
N ASN A 187 9.21 -27.82 5.79
CA ASN A 187 9.67 -26.59 6.43
C ASN A 187 11.15 -26.33 6.12
N VAL A 188 11.50 -25.07 5.88
CA VAL A 188 12.88 -24.60 5.76
C VAL A 188 13.18 -23.65 6.91
N ALA A 189 14.16 -23.99 7.74
CA ALA A 189 14.68 -23.15 8.83
C ALA A 189 16.20 -22.99 8.66
N LEU A 190 16.64 -21.77 8.37
CA LEU A 190 18.06 -21.41 8.22
C LEU A 190 18.39 -20.26 9.18
N GLY A 191 19.03 -20.58 10.29
CA GLY A 191 19.38 -19.64 11.35
C GLY A 191 19.16 -20.23 12.73
N THR A 192 19.81 -19.64 13.75
CA THR A 192 19.60 -20.03 15.14
C THR A 192 18.15 -19.82 15.55
N ALA A 193 17.55 -20.86 16.12
CA ALA A 193 16.18 -20.93 16.61
C ALA A 193 15.09 -20.57 15.57
N GLY A 194 15.39 -20.75 14.28
CA GLY A 194 14.38 -20.69 13.22
C GLY A 194 13.34 -21.79 13.40
N LEU A 195 12.05 -21.43 13.46
CA LEU A 195 10.94 -22.39 13.68
C LEU A 195 11.10 -23.30 14.92
N SER A 196 11.87 -22.91 15.95
CA SER A 196 12.24 -23.82 17.04
C SER A 196 11.06 -24.32 17.88
N LEU A 197 9.96 -23.57 17.95
CA LEU A 197 8.71 -23.93 18.63
C LEU A 197 7.57 -24.27 17.66
N ASN A 198 7.89 -24.70 16.43
CA ASN A 198 6.92 -25.32 15.54
C ASN A 198 6.66 -26.76 15.99
N THR A 199 5.40 -27.16 16.18
CA THR A 199 5.05 -28.53 16.59
C THR A 199 4.51 -29.35 15.42
N THR A 200 3.60 -28.78 14.62
CA THR A 200 2.87 -29.46 13.52
C THR A 200 2.72 -28.63 12.24
N GLY A 201 3.11 -27.35 12.27
CA GLY A 201 3.05 -26.44 11.12
C GLY A 201 3.92 -26.93 9.95
N SER A 202 3.39 -26.77 8.74
CA SER A 202 3.99 -27.27 7.50
C SER A 202 4.13 -26.17 6.46
N TYR A 203 5.02 -26.37 5.48
CA TYR A 203 5.24 -25.44 4.36
C TYR A 203 5.73 -24.04 4.78
N ASN A 204 6.49 -23.94 5.88
CA ASN A 204 7.01 -22.67 6.35
C ASN A 204 8.46 -22.45 5.93
N THR A 205 8.81 -21.22 5.55
CA THR A 205 10.19 -20.78 5.30
C THR A 205 10.60 -19.78 6.37
N ALA A 206 11.69 -20.03 7.08
CA ALA A 206 12.22 -19.19 8.14
C ALA A 206 13.74 -19.03 7.95
N ILE A 207 14.19 -17.83 7.56
CA ILE A 207 15.60 -17.53 7.30
C ILE A 207 16.01 -16.34 8.16
N GLY A 208 16.90 -16.56 9.12
CA GLY A 208 17.38 -15.53 10.04
C GLY A 208 17.37 -15.97 11.50
N TYR A 209 18.05 -15.21 12.36
CA TYR A 209 18.02 -15.42 13.81
C TYR A 209 16.60 -15.20 14.35
N ASN A 210 16.07 -16.20 15.05
CA ASN A 210 14.71 -16.18 15.60
C ASN A 210 13.58 -15.94 14.57
N ALA A 211 13.80 -16.24 13.29
CA ALA A 211 12.74 -16.16 12.29
C ALA A 211 11.66 -17.22 12.59
N LEU A 212 10.40 -16.79 12.68
CA LEU A 212 9.24 -17.68 12.84
C LEU A 212 9.31 -18.62 14.07
N THR A 213 10.04 -18.23 15.12
CA THR A 213 10.35 -19.08 16.29
C THR A 213 9.10 -19.70 16.92
N ARG A 214 8.04 -18.91 17.14
CA ARG A 214 6.79 -19.37 17.77
C ARG A 214 5.68 -19.54 16.75
N ASN A 215 5.77 -20.61 15.96
CA ASN A 215 4.79 -21.00 14.96
C ASN A 215 4.18 -22.39 15.24
N ALA A 216 3.32 -22.50 16.25
CA ALA A 216 2.84 -23.79 16.75
C ALA A 216 2.14 -24.63 15.67
N THR A 217 1.17 -24.02 14.96
CA THR A 217 0.33 -24.71 13.96
C THR A 217 0.25 -23.99 12.60
N GLY A 218 0.81 -22.77 12.48
CA GLY A 218 0.70 -21.98 11.27
C GLY A 218 1.34 -22.65 10.05
N ILE A 219 0.70 -22.51 8.89
CA ILE A 219 1.15 -23.07 7.61
C ILE A 219 1.40 -21.98 6.57
N LEU A 220 2.25 -22.30 5.59
CA LEU A 220 2.51 -21.45 4.42
C LEU A 220 3.06 -20.06 4.76
N ASN A 221 3.80 -19.92 5.86
CA ASN A 221 4.40 -18.64 6.24
C ASN A 221 5.83 -18.52 5.71
N THR A 222 6.19 -17.32 5.24
CA THR A 222 7.56 -16.97 4.82
C THR A 222 8.09 -15.86 5.73
N ALA A 223 9.15 -16.13 6.46
CA ALA A 223 9.83 -15.18 7.34
C ALA A 223 11.31 -15.09 6.96
N ILE A 224 11.77 -13.92 6.53
CA ILE A 224 13.16 -13.68 6.14
C ILE A 224 13.67 -12.43 6.85
N GLY A 225 14.60 -12.59 7.78
CA GLY A 225 15.15 -11.52 8.60
C GLY A 225 15.17 -11.87 10.09
N ASN A 226 15.95 -11.12 10.86
CA ASN A 226 16.02 -11.30 12.31
C ASN A 226 14.64 -11.02 12.93
N SER A 227 14.14 -12.00 13.70
CA SER A 227 12.87 -11.93 14.41
C SER A 227 11.63 -11.66 13.53
N SER A 228 11.72 -11.92 12.21
CA SER A 228 10.56 -11.83 11.33
C SER A 228 9.52 -12.91 11.70
N LEU A 229 8.25 -12.53 11.84
CA LEU A 229 7.15 -13.36 12.32
C LEU A 229 7.45 -14.12 13.63
N PHE A 230 8.26 -13.55 14.53
CA PHE A 230 8.70 -14.23 15.75
C PHE A 230 7.57 -14.89 16.55
N ASN A 231 6.45 -14.19 16.75
CA ASN A 231 5.22 -14.74 17.36
C ASN A 231 4.12 -14.90 16.30
N ASN A 232 3.98 -16.10 15.74
CA ASN A 232 2.89 -16.47 14.82
C ASN A 232 2.12 -17.69 15.34
N LEU A 233 1.28 -17.53 16.37
CA LEU A 233 0.72 -18.68 17.13
C LEU A 233 -0.14 -19.61 16.24
N GLY A 234 -0.90 -19.05 15.29
CA GLY A 234 -1.72 -19.82 14.35
C GLY A 234 -2.05 -19.13 13.02
N GLY A 235 -1.38 -18.02 12.68
CA GLY A 235 -1.59 -17.32 11.41
C GLY A 235 -1.07 -18.12 10.21
N ASN A 236 -1.78 -18.03 9.08
CA ASN A 236 -1.43 -18.75 7.85
C ASN A 236 -1.14 -17.78 6.70
N ASN A 237 -0.34 -18.22 5.74
CA ASN A 237 -0.08 -17.50 4.50
C ASN A 237 0.48 -16.07 4.72
N ASN A 238 1.29 -15.88 5.76
CA ASN A 238 1.91 -14.58 6.04
C ASN A 238 3.31 -14.51 5.42
N VAL A 239 3.66 -13.34 4.88
CA VAL A 239 5.00 -13.05 4.34
C VAL A 239 5.59 -11.90 5.14
N GLY A 240 6.68 -12.14 5.86
CA GLY A 240 7.48 -11.12 6.51
C GLY A 240 8.91 -11.15 6.01
N VAL A 241 9.39 -10.00 5.55
CA VAL A 241 10.75 -9.82 5.08
C VAL A 241 11.31 -8.52 5.66
N GLY A 242 12.33 -8.63 6.50
CA GLY A 242 12.94 -7.50 7.21
C GLY A 242 13.15 -7.77 8.69
N TYR A 243 13.84 -6.85 9.37
CA TYR A 243 14.02 -6.91 10.82
C TYR A 243 12.66 -6.72 11.52
N SER A 244 12.25 -7.70 12.33
CA SER A 244 10.99 -7.66 13.10
C SER A 244 9.71 -7.41 12.28
N ALA A 245 9.72 -7.69 10.97
CA ALA A 245 8.49 -7.65 10.16
C ALA A 245 7.49 -8.68 10.70
N LEU A 246 6.22 -8.27 10.92
CA LEU A 246 5.16 -9.10 11.51
C LEU A 246 5.50 -9.76 12.86
N GLN A 247 6.39 -9.18 13.67
CA GLN A 247 6.91 -9.83 14.88
C GLN A 247 5.82 -10.32 15.85
N ARG A 248 4.70 -9.60 15.98
CA ARG A 248 3.59 -9.92 16.90
C ARG A 248 2.29 -10.19 16.13
N ASN A 249 2.23 -11.33 15.42
CA ASN A 249 1.06 -11.77 14.67
C ASN A 249 0.36 -12.98 15.32
N PHE A 250 -0.55 -12.80 16.28
CA PHE A 250 -1.08 -13.96 17.02
C PHE A 250 -1.89 -14.93 16.16
N SER A 251 -2.87 -14.44 15.40
CA SER A 251 -3.73 -15.28 14.53
C SER A 251 -4.06 -14.67 13.16
N GLY A 252 -3.50 -13.50 12.84
CA GLY A 252 -3.70 -12.85 11.56
C GLY A 252 -3.20 -13.70 10.39
N SER A 253 -3.96 -13.74 9.29
CA SER A 253 -3.59 -14.50 8.09
C SER A 253 -3.53 -13.62 6.85
N TYR A 254 -2.81 -14.08 5.83
CA TYR A 254 -2.69 -13.40 4.53
C TYR A 254 -2.08 -11.98 4.63
N ASN A 255 -1.19 -11.75 5.59
CA ASN A 255 -0.51 -10.46 5.72
C ASN A 255 0.84 -10.47 4.97
N VAL A 256 1.16 -9.36 4.31
CA VAL A 256 2.45 -9.12 3.65
C VAL A 256 3.13 -7.95 4.35
N ALA A 257 4.34 -8.17 4.85
CA ALA A 257 5.16 -7.18 5.52
C ALA A 257 6.58 -7.17 4.93
N LEU A 258 6.96 -6.06 4.31
CA LEU A 258 8.28 -5.88 3.71
C LEU A 258 8.92 -4.59 4.24
N GLY A 259 9.95 -4.72 5.06
CA GLY A 259 10.64 -3.61 5.70
C GLY A 259 10.88 -3.83 7.19
N THR A 260 11.72 -2.98 7.78
CA THR A 260 11.95 -2.97 9.22
C THR A 260 10.66 -2.59 9.96
N ASN A 261 10.24 -3.41 10.92
CA ASN A 261 9.02 -3.22 11.71
C ASN A 261 7.72 -3.07 10.89
N ALA A 262 7.71 -3.47 9.62
CA ALA A 262 6.48 -3.49 8.84
C ALA A 262 5.46 -4.44 9.50
N VAL A 263 4.25 -3.93 9.74
CA VAL A 263 3.12 -4.68 10.33
C VAL A 263 3.47 -5.32 11.69
N PHE A 264 4.33 -4.66 12.48
CA PHE A 264 4.94 -5.20 13.70
C PHE A 264 3.94 -5.76 14.73
N ASN A 265 2.85 -5.05 15.04
CA ASN A 265 1.94 -5.37 16.15
C ASN A 265 0.57 -5.97 15.75
N ASN A 266 0.50 -6.70 14.64
CA ASN A 266 -0.72 -7.25 14.07
C ASN A 266 -1.32 -8.44 14.82
N GLN A 267 -1.93 -8.21 15.98
CA GLN A 267 -2.45 -9.30 16.83
C GLN A 267 -3.44 -10.22 16.11
N THR A 268 -4.48 -9.68 15.47
CA THR A 268 -5.54 -10.48 14.82
C THR A 268 -5.91 -10.04 13.39
N GLY A 269 -5.34 -8.94 12.90
CA GLY A 269 -5.65 -8.41 11.57
C GLY A 269 -5.25 -9.35 10.44
N SER A 270 -6.04 -9.37 9.37
CA SER A 270 -5.81 -10.23 8.20
C SER A 270 -5.90 -9.45 6.90
N ASN A 271 -5.28 -9.99 5.84
CA ASN A 271 -5.24 -9.40 4.50
C ASN A 271 -4.61 -7.99 4.46
N ASN A 272 -3.62 -7.71 5.31
CA ASN A 272 -2.93 -6.42 5.31
C ASN A 272 -1.63 -6.47 4.49
N VAL A 273 -1.34 -5.40 3.76
CA VAL A 273 -0.08 -5.22 3.03
C VAL A 273 0.63 -4.01 3.61
N GLY A 274 1.77 -4.22 4.28
CA GLY A 274 2.67 -3.17 4.77
C GLY A 274 4.02 -3.25 4.06
N ILE A 275 4.39 -2.21 3.32
CA ILE A 275 5.66 -2.13 2.60
C ILE A 275 6.34 -0.81 2.92
N GLY A 276 7.51 -0.87 3.52
CA GLY A 276 8.23 0.29 4.04
C GLY A 276 8.57 0.12 5.52
N GLU A 277 9.53 0.91 5.99
CA GLU A 277 9.86 0.93 7.41
C GLU A 277 8.67 1.44 8.23
N SER A 278 8.29 0.68 9.26
CA SER A 278 7.18 0.98 10.17
C SER A 278 5.80 1.18 9.51
N ALA A 279 5.61 0.73 8.26
CA ALA A 279 4.30 0.71 7.62
C ALA A 279 3.35 -0.21 8.42
N LEU A 280 2.15 0.28 8.79
CA LEU A 280 1.17 -0.46 9.62
C LEU A 280 1.71 -0.94 10.98
N GLU A 281 2.76 -0.34 11.54
CA GLU A 281 3.45 -0.86 12.73
C GLU A 281 2.51 -1.20 13.89
N ARG A 282 1.52 -0.33 14.17
CA ARG A 282 0.64 -0.48 15.34
C ARG A 282 -0.71 -1.12 15.05
N ASN A 283 -0.95 -1.67 13.86
CA ASN A 283 -2.21 -2.36 13.51
C ASN A 283 -2.54 -3.45 14.53
N ILE A 284 -3.63 -3.36 15.29
CA ILE A 284 -3.99 -4.40 16.28
C ILE A 284 -4.88 -5.48 15.65
N SER A 285 -6.00 -5.06 15.06
CA SER A 285 -7.05 -5.95 14.55
C SER A 285 -7.62 -5.52 13.18
N GLY A 286 -7.07 -4.46 12.57
CA GLY A 286 -7.54 -3.94 11.29
C GLY A 286 -7.30 -4.92 10.15
N ASN A 287 -8.26 -5.01 9.22
CA ASN A 287 -8.21 -5.92 8.08
C ASN A 287 -8.18 -5.16 6.75
N ASN A 288 -7.68 -5.81 5.71
CA ASN A 288 -7.73 -5.32 4.33
C ASN A 288 -7.11 -3.92 4.16
N ASN A 289 -6.03 -3.61 4.90
CA ASN A 289 -5.33 -2.34 4.76
C ASN A 289 -4.12 -2.49 3.84
N VAL A 290 -3.90 -1.52 2.97
CA VAL A 290 -2.70 -1.38 2.14
C VAL A 290 -1.94 -0.15 2.63
N ALA A 291 -0.71 -0.32 3.10
CA ALA A 291 0.18 0.74 3.51
C ALA A 291 1.53 0.59 2.82
N ILE A 292 1.86 1.52 1.92
CA ILE A 292 3.10 1.52 1.15
C ILE A 292 3.81 2.87 1.37
N GLY A 293 5.03 2.84 1.88
CA GLY A 293 5.81 4.03 2.29
C GLY A 293 6.20 3.96 3.77
N SER A 294 7.30 4.62 4.14
CA SER A 294 7.74 4.66 5.55
C SER A 294 6.68 5.36 6.39
N SER A 295 6.36 4.74 7.53
CA SER A 295 5.33 5.17 8.49
C SER A 295 3.94 5.39 7.87
N SER A 296 3.65 4.80 6.72
CA SER A 296 2.30 4.81 6.15
C SER A 296 1.35 4.04 7.08
N LEU A 297 0.25 4.67 7.47
CA LEU A 297 -0.80 4.08 8.32
C LEU A 297 -0.28 3.54 9.68
N PHE A 298 0.74 4.20 10.25
CA PHE A 298 1.49 3.77 11.43
C PHE A 298 0.63 3.50 12.67
N ASN A 299 -0.25 4.42 13.06
CA ASN A 299 -1.04 4.35 14.30
C ASN A 299 -2.39 3.61 14.18
N ASN A 300 -2.59 2.79 13.14
CA ASN A 300 -3.85 2.05 12.98
C ASN A 300 -4.12 1.14 14.19
N GLN A 301 -5.24 1.30 14.91
CA GLN A 301 -5.54 0.46 16.09
C GLN A 301 -6.70 -0.52 15.86
N GLY A 302 -7.27 -0.54 14.65
CA GLY A 302 -8.40 -1.41 14.31
C GLY A 302 -9.17 -0.98 13.07
N SER A 303 -8.74 0.07 12.37
CA SER A 303 -9.36 0.47 11.13
C SER A 303 -9.12 -0.55 10.02
N SER A 304 -10.12 -0.69 9.15
CA SER A 304 -10.12 -1.62 8.02
C SER A 304 -10.38 -0.91 6.70
N ASN A 305 -10.00 -1.57 5.61
CA ASN A 305 -10.23 -1.15 4.22
C ASN A 305 -9.59 0.21 3.86
N ASN A 306 -8.42 0.55 4.40
CA ASN A 306 -7.71 1.76 4.01
C ASN A 306 -6.63 1.46 2.97
N THR A 307 -6.47 2.35 1.99
CA THR A 307 -5.34 2.34 1.05
C THR A 307 -4.51 3.59 1.28
N SER A 308 -3.27 3.43 1.73
CA SER A 308 -2.36 4.50 2.10
C SER A 308 -1.01 4.33 1.41
N VAL A 309 -0.71 5.19 0.44
CA VAL A 309 0.50 5.12 -0.37
C VAL A 309 1.25 6.46 -0.30
N GLY A 310 2.38 6.48 0.39
CA GLY A 310 3.20 7.67 0.61
C GLY A 310 3.86 7.66 1.98
N HIS A 311 4.96 8.41 2.11
CA HIS A 311 5.60 8.63 3.41
C HIS A 311 4.63 9.38 4.36
N GLU A 312 4.42 8.82 5.55
CA GLU A 312 3.51 9.33 6.59
C GLU A 312 2.07 9.59 6.12
N SER A 313 1.64 8.93 5.04
CA SER A 313 0.24 8.93 4.61
C SER A 313 -0.60 8.24 5.69
N GLN A 314 -1.71 8.87 6.10
CA GLN A 314 -2.60 8.41 7.18
C GLN A 314 -1.91 8.07 8.51
N LEU A 315 -0.80 8.72 8.84
CA LEU A 315 0.04 8.39 10.02
C LEU A 315 -0.77 8.17 11.30
N ASN A 316 -1.72 9.06 11.60
CA ASN A 316 -2.47 9.06 12.86
C ASN A 316 -3.84 8.36 12.80
N ASN A 317 -4.17 7.66 11.71
CA ASN A 317 -5.48 7.01 11.55
C ASN A 317 -5.66 5.90 12.57
N LEU A 318 -6.55 6.10 13.54
CA LEU A 318 -6.80 5.15 14.63
C LEU A 318 -7.96 4.21 14.30
N THR A 319 -9.09 4.79 13.88
CA THR A 319 -10.36 4.06 13.67
C THR A 319 -11.05 4.37 12.34
N GLY A 320 -10.61 5.39 11.60
CA GLY A 320 -11.27 5.85 10.37
C GLY A 320 -11.11 4.87 9.21
N GLN A 321 -12.21 4.43 8.60
CA GLN A 321 -12.25 3.31 7.64
C GLN A 321 -12.50 3.76 6.20
N ASN A 322 -12.23 2.88 5.23
CA ASN A 322 -12.56 3.08 3.82
C ASN A 322 -11.92 4.35 3.22
N ASN A 323 -10.73 4.74 3.71
CA ASN A 323 -10.02 5.91 3.20
C ASN A 323 -9.04 5.50 2.09
N THR A 324 -8.91 6.34 1.08
CA THR A 324 -7.88 6.23 0.03
C THR A 324 -6.97 7.45 0.10
N SER A 325 -5.68 7.22 0.24
CA SER A 325 -4.66 8.24 0.50
C SER A 325 -3.44 7.96 -0.37
N LEU A 326 -3.09 8.90 -1.25
CA LEU A 326 -1.98 8.78 -2.20
C LEU A 326 -1.16 10.08 -2.23
N GLY A 327 0.04 10.04 -1.66
CA GLY A 327 0.97 11.17 -1.62
C GLY A 327 1.61 11.38 -0.24
N TYR A 328 2.58 12.27 -0.19
CA TYR A 328 3.28 12.65 1.04
C TYR A 328 2.34 13.30 2.05
N GLN A 329 2.29 12.77 3.28
CA GLN A 329 1.51 13.31 4.40
C GLN A 329 0.01 13.56 4.09
N THR A 330 -0.58 12.76 3.22
CA THR A 330 -2.03 12.81 2.98
C THR A 330 -2.80 12.27 4.18
N LEU A 331 -3.88 12.93 4.59
CA LEU A 331 -4.70 12.53 5.76
C LEU A 331 -3.86 12.31 7.05
N PHE A 332 -2.74 13.03 7.20
CA PHE A 332 -1.76 12.83 8.27
C PHE A 332 -2.37 12.79 9.68
N SER A 333 -3.30 13.70 9.96
CA SER A 333 -3.93 13.86 11.28
C SER A 333 -5.22 13.05 11.46
N ASN A 334 -5.63 12.24 10.46
CA ASN A 334 -6.92 11.55 10.49
C ASN A 334 -6.98 10.67 11.73
N ASN A 335 -8.01 10.81 12.56
CA ASN A 335 -8.18 10.01 13.77
C ASN A 335 -9.31 8.98 13.58
N ALA A 336 -10.49 9.48 13.18
CA ALA A 336 -11.72 8.69 13.01
C ALA A 336 -12.44 8.95 11.66
N GLY A 337 -11.97 9.92 10.88
CA GLY A 337 -12.59 10.27 9.60
C GLY A 337 -12.61 9.09 8.62
N SER A 338 -13.76 8.85 7.99
CA SER A 338 -13.98 7.68 7.15
C SER A 338 -14.44 8.06 5.75
N SER A 339 -14.21 7.16 4.78
CA SER A 339 -14.64 7.34 3.38
C SER A 339 -14.04 8.57 2.70
N ASN A 340 -12.83 8.99 3.09
CA ASN A 340 -12.14 10.11 2.46
C ASN A 340 -11.25 9.64 1.29
N VAL A 341 -11.17 10.47 0.25
CA VAL A 341 -10.20 10.32 -0.85
C VAL A 341 -9.25 11.50 -0.81
N SER A 342 -7.95 11.23 -0.64
CA SER A 342 -6.90 12.24 -0.54
C SER A 342 -5.77 11.90 -1.50
N ILE A 343 -5.57 12.72 -2.54
CA ILE A 343 -4.55 12.48 -3.56
C ILE A 343 -3.76 13.77 -3.80
N GLY A 344 -2.49 13.81 -3.42
CA GLY A 344 -1.64 15.01 -3.53
C GLY A 344 -0.64 15.14 -2.38
N ASN A 345 0.22 16.13 -2.42
CA ASN A 345 1.06 16.45 -1.27
C ASN A 345 0.19 17.19 -0.22
N GLN A 346 0.15 16.68 1.03
CA GLN A 346 -0.56 17.30 2.16
C GLN A 346 -2.06 17.58 1.94
N SER A 347 -2.72 16.85 1.02
CA SER A 347 -4.18 16.93 0.89
C SER A 347 -4.87 16.35 2.14
N LEU A 348 -5.91 17.04 2.64
CA LEU A 348 -6.60 16.73 3.90
C LEU A 348 -5.68 16.51 5.11
N TYR A 349 -4.50 17.15 5.15
CA TYR A 349 -3.48 16.96 6.19
C TYR A 349 -4.02 17.04 7.63
N SER A 350 -4.87 18.03 7.91
CA SER A 350 -5.40 18.31 9.26
C SER A 350 -6.71 17.59 9.58
N ASN A 351 -7.22 16.73 8.69
CA ASN A 351 -8.50 16.05 8.93
C ASN A 351 -8.39 15.21 10.19
N THR A 352 -9.32 15.34 11.14
CA THR A 352 -9.33 14.53 12.37
C THR A 352 -10.53 13.59 12.40
N SER A 353 -11.72 14.10 12.10
CA SER A 353 -12.98 13.32 12.09
C SER A 353 -13.85 13.53 10.85
N GLY A 354 -13.49 14.49 9.98
CA GLY A 354 -14.19 14.75 8.73
C GLY A 354 -14.26 13.49 7.86
N SER A 355 -15.44 13.25 7.29
CA SER A 355 -15.76 12.05 6.53
C SER A 355 -16.35 12.39 5.18
N ARG A 356 -16.19 11.46 4.22
CA ARG A 356 -16.72 11.58 2.85
C ARG A 356 -16.17 12.80 2.10
N ASN A 357 -14.95 13.23 2.42
CA ASN A 357 -14.29 14.31 1.70
C ASN A 357 -13.45 13.75 0.55
N ILE A 358 -13.50 14.41 -0.61
CA ILE A 358 -12.62 14.17 -1.75
C ILE A 358 -11.69 15.38 -1.86
N ALA A 359 -10.38 15.18 -1.82
CA ALA A 359 -9.38 16.21 -2.02
C ALA A 359 -8.30 15.69 -2.97
N ILE A 360 -8.19 16.33 -4.14
CA ILE A 360 -7.25 15.95 -5.18
C ILE A 360 -6.47 17.18 -5.58
N GLY A 361 -5.16 17.18 -5.34
CA GLY A 361 -4.24 18.29 -5.56
C GLY A 361 -3.38 18.57 -4.33
N GLU A 362 -2.21 19.16 -4.55
CA GLU A 362 -1.35 19.63 -3.46
C GLU A 362 -2.10 20.66 -2.60
N ASN A 363 -2.04 20.47 -1.28
CA ASN A 363 -2.72 21.29 -0.27
C ASN A 363 -4.24 21.43 -0.47
N SER A 364 -4.86 20.46 -1.13
CA SER A 364 -6.32 20.44 -1.29
C SER A 364 -6.99 20.07 0.04
N GLY A 365 -7.85 20.94 0.56
CA GLY A 365 -8.58 20.74 1.82
C GLY A 365 -7.70 20.62 3.06
N THR A 366 -6.47 21.15 3.05
CA THR A 366 -5.44 20.93 4.10
C THR A 366 -5.92 21.19 5.53
N ASN A 367 -6.82 22.16 5.74
CA ASN A 367 -7.27 22.59 7.06
C ASN A 367 -8.62 22.02 7.50
N ILE A 368 -9.24 21.12 6.71
CA ILE A 368 -10.43 20.38 7.16
C ILE A 368 -10.07 19.65 8.44
N THR A 369 -10.89 19.78 9.48
CA THR A 369 -10.76 19.04 10.74
C THR A 369 -11.96 18.10 10.92
N SER A 370 -13.18 18.62 10.83
CA SER A 370 -14.43 17.87 11.04
C SER A 370 -15.49 18.08 9.94
N GLY A 371 -15.21 18.91 8.94
CA GLY A 371 -16.10 19.12 7.79
C GLY A 371 -16.34 17.83 6.99
N ASN A 372 -17.56 17.63 6.50
CA ASN A 372 -17.98 16.41 5.80
C ASN A 372 -18.46 16.70 4.38
N ASN A 373 -18.42 15.67 3.53
CA ASN A 373 -18.97 15.70 2.16
C ASN A 373 -18.42 16.86 1.30
N ASN A 374 -17.17 17.26 1.50
CA ASN A 374 -16.56 18.29 0.67
C ASN A 374 -15.83 17.66 -0.53
N THR A 375 -15.88 18.32 -1.69
CA THR A 375 -15.10 17.97 -2.88
C THR A 375 -14.18 19.13 -3.21
N PHE A 376 -12.86 18.89 -3.16
CA PHE A 376 -11.81 19.84 -3.48
C PHE A 376 -10.95 19.27 -4.62
N LEU A 377 -10.87 20.00 -5.74
CA LEU A 377 -10.10 19.57 -6.90
C LEU A 377 -9.21 20.70 -7.41
N GLY A 378 -7.91 20.54 -7.17
CA GLY A 378 -6.81 21.39 -7.63
C GLY A 378 -5.85 21.84 -6.52
N HIS A 379 -4.86 22.65 -6.89
CA HIS A 379 -3.81 23.11 -5.99
C HIS A 379 -4.32 24.22 -5.05
N ASN A 380 -4.03 24.11 -3.75
CA ASN A 380 -4.46 25.06 -2.72
C ASN A 380 -5.98 25.35 -2.72
N THR A 381 -6.82 24.36 -3.03
CA THR A 381 -8.28 24.53 -2.97
C THR A 381 -8.85 24.21 -1.58
N GLY A 382 -9.75 25.05 -1.07
CA GLY A 382 -10.43 24.79 0.22
C GLY A 382 -9.50 24.88 1.44
N THR A 383 -8.33 25.52 1.31
CA THR A 383 -7.29 25.59 2.34
C THR A 383 -7.70 26.30 3.63
N THR A 384 -8.79 27.07 3.64
CA THR A 384 -9.27 27.76 4.85
C THR A 384 -10.49 27.10 5.48
N ILE A 385 -11.11 26.14 4.81
CA ILE A 385 -12.30 25.44 5.32
C ILE A 385 -11.84 24.43 6.38
N SER A 386 -12.41 24.51 7.59
CA SER A 386 -12.08 23.59 8.68
C SER A 386 -13.26 22.74 9.13
N THR A 387 -14.43 23.35 9.30
CA THR A 387 -15.66 22.67 9.76
C THR A 387 -16.79 22.72 8.73
N GLY A 388 -16.65 23.54 7.69
CA GLY A 388 -17.59 23.63 6.58
C GLY A 388 -17.85 22.29 5.90
N SER A 389 -19.10 22.05 5.50
CA SER A 389 -19.54 20.79 4.92
C SER A 389 -20.30 20.99 3.60
N ASN A 390 -20.40 19.93 2.80
CA ASN A 390 -21.15 19.91 1.54
C ASN A 390 -20.69 20.97 0.53
N ASN A 391 -19.40 21.32 0.52
CA ASN A 391 -18.86 22.25 -0.47
C ASN A 391 -18.25 21.51 -1.66
N THR A 392 -18.42 22.03 -2.87
CA THR A 392 -17.71 21.58 -4.07
C THR A 392 -16.87 22.74 -4.59
N ILE A 393 -15.55 22.63 -4.58
CA ILE A 393 -14.63 23.66 -5.05
C ILE A 393 -13.65 23.05 -6.04
N ILE A 394 -13.66 23.57 -7.26
CA ILE A 394 -12.78 23.14 -8.36
C ILE A 394 -12.03 24.36 -8.89
N GLY A 395 -10.71 24.25 -9.06
CA GLY A 395 -9.84 25.32 -9.56
C GLY A 395 -8.48 25.34 -8.86
N SER A 396 -7.81 26.49 -8.81
CA SER A 396 -6.55 26.62 -8.05
C SER A 396 -6.58 27.86 -7.19
N ASN A 397 -5.92 27.82 -6.03
CA ASN A 397 -5.75 28.96 -5.12
C ASN A 397 -7.07 29.63 -4.72
N VAL A 398 -8.10 28.81 -4.46
CA VAL A 398 -9.44 29.29 -4.12
C VAL A 398 -9.94 28.63 -2.84
N SER A 399 -10.53 29.41 -1.95
CA SER A 399 -11.10 28.88 -0.71
C SER A 399 -12.28 29.72 -0.23
N LEU A 400 -13.01 29.18 0.75
CA LEU A 400 -14.14 29.82 1.42
C LEU A 400 -13.87 29.93 2.93
N PRO A 401 -14.57 30.80 3.66
CA PRO A 401 -14.43 30.91 5.12
C PRO A 401 -14.62 29.57 5.86
N ALA A 402 -14.05 29.48 7.06
CA ALA A 402 -13.81 28.22 7.78
C ALA A 402 -15.03 27.30 7.97
N ALA A 403 -16.20 27.88 8.25
CA ALA A 403 -17.45 27.15 8.54
C ALA A 403 -18.45 27.16 7.37
N THR A 404 -18.06 27.72 6.23
CA THR A 404 -18.94 27.87 5.07
C THR A 404 -19.38 26.51 4.54
N SER A 405 -20.68 26.33 4.30
CA SER A 405 -21.27 25.04 3.91
C SER A 405 -22.28 25.19 2.78
N ASN A 406 -22.48 24.12 1.99
CA ASN A 406 -23.44 24.05 0.88
C ASN A 406 -23.13 25.00 -0.30
N ASN A 407 -21.86 25.18 -0.65
CA ASN A 407 -21.45 26.07 -1.76
C ASN A 407 -20.87 25.28 -2.93
N ILE A 408 -21.03 25.78 -4.14
CA ILE A 408 -20.36 25.26 -5.34
C ILE A 408 -19.53 26.39 -5.94
N VAL A 409 -18.23 26.16 -6.10
CA VAL A 409 -17.29 27.14 -6.64
C VAL A 409 -16.51 26.52 -7.79
N LEU A 410 -16.56 27.15 -8.95
CA LEU A 410 -15.67 26.87 -10.08
C LEU A 410 -14.78 28.08 -10.28
N ALA A 411 -13.48 27.90 -10.08
CA ALA A 411 -12.47 28.94 -10.19
C ALA A 411 -11.48 28.66 -11.33
N ASP A 412 -10.81 29.71 -11.79
CA ASP A 412 -9.69 29.58 -12.72
C ASP A 412 -8.37 29.25 -11.99
N GLY A 413 -7.28 29.14 -12.76
CA GLY A 413 -5.94 28.87 -12.21
C GLY A 413 -5.34 30.02 -11.38
N ALA A 414 -5.95 31.20 -11.39
CA ALA A 414 -5.46 32.41 -10.72
C ALA A 414 -6.26 32.73 -9.44
N GLY A 415 -7.14 31.84 -8.98
CA GLY A 415 -7.96 32.04 -7.79
C GLY A 415 -9.26 32.84 -8.02
N ASN A 416 -9.58 33.21 -9.27
CA ASN A 416 -10.81 33.94 -9.55
C ASN A 416 -11.99 32.98 -9.62
N ARG A 417 -13.01 33.22 -8.80
CA ARG A 417 -14.29 32.49 -8.85
C ARG A 417 -15.07 32.89 -10.11
N ARG A 418 -15.20 31.95 -11.06
CA ARG A 418 -15.92 32.15 -12.32
C ARG A 418 -17.41 31.86 -12.16
N ILE A 419 -17.75 30.79 -11.45
CA ILE A 419 -19.12 30.43 -11.08
C ILE A 419 -19.17 30.18 -9.58
N ASN A 420 -20.15 30.76 -8.90
CA ASN A 420 -20.34 30.62 -7.47
C ASN A 420 -21.82 30.37 -7.15
N VAL A 421 -22.15 29.20 -6.64
CA VAL A 421 -23.44 28.91 -6.03
C VAL A 421 -23.29 29.08 -4.53
N ASP A 422 -24.02 30.03 -3.95
CA ASP A 422 -24.01 30.26 -2.51
C ASP A 422 -24.86 29.21 -1.75
N GLN A 423 -24.83 29.27 -0.43
CA GLN A 423 -25.61 28.39 0.45
C GLN A 423 -27.14 28.44 0.25
N ASN A 424 -27.66 29.48 -0.40
CA ASN A 424 -29.09 29.64 -0.70
C ASN A 424 -29.45 29.11 -2.11
N GLY A 425 -28.46 28.63 -2.87
CA GLY A 425 -28.64 28.18 -4.26
C GLY A 425 -28.59 29.31 -5.29
N ASN A 426 -28.21 30.53 -4.90
CA ASN A 426 -28.07 31.64 -5.84
C ASN A 426 -26.81 31.46 -6.69
N VAL A 427 -26.95 31.54 -8.02
CA VAL A 427 -25.87 31.39 -8.99
C VAL A 427 -25.28 32.76 -9.35
N GLY A 428 -24.02 32.97 -8.99
CA GLY A 428 -23.19 34.08 -9.43
C GLY A 428 -22.31 33.69 -10.61
N ILE A 429 -22.38 34.42 -11.72
CA ILE A 429 -21.40 34.32 -12.84
C ILE A 429 -20.52 35.56 -12.82
N ALA A 430 -19.21 35.36 -12.61
CA ALA A 430 -18.24 36.42 -12.30
C ALA A 430 -18.65 37.29 -11.09
N ILE A 431 -19.44 36.72 -10.18
CA ILE A 431 -19.92 37.33 -8.94
C ILE A 431 -19.73 36.35 -7.80
N THR A 432 -19.20 36.85 -6.69
CA THR A 432 -18.78 36.06 -5.53
C THR A 432 -19.82 35.99 -4.41
N ALA A 433 -20.77 36.93 -4.40
CA ALA A 433 -21.87 37.03 -3.45
C ALA A 433 -23.15 37.40 -4.22
N PRO A 434 -23.77 36.45 -4.93
CA PRO A 434 -25.00 36.71 -5.67
C PRO A 434 -26.13 37.12 -4.72
N THR A 435 -26.94 38.10 -5.14
CA THR A 435 -28.08 38.64 -4.36
C THR A 435 -29.43 38.24 -4.96
N ALA A 436 -29.40 37.46 -6.05
CA ALA A 436 -30.55 36.93 -6.77
C ALA A 436 -30.24 35.51 -7.25
N GLN A 437 -31.27 34.72 -7.58
CA GLN A 437 -31.12 33.33 -8.03
C GLN A 437 -30.14 33.16 -9.20
N LEU A 438 -30.11 34.12 -10.11
CA LEU A 438 -29.06 34.27 -11.13
C LEU A 438 -28.58 35.72 -11.13
N HIS A 439 -27.32 35.94 -10.77
CA HIS A 439 -26.69 37.26 -10.76
C HIS A 439 -25.40 37.21 -11.60
N THR A 440 -25.36 37.99 -12.67
CA THR A 440 -24.23 38.02 -13.61
C THR A 440 -23.56 39.39 -13.60
N ASN A 441 -22.22 39.43 -13.54
CA ASN A 441 -21.46 40.66 -13.79
C ASN A 441 -21.00 40.68 -15.25
N GLY A 442 -21.77 41.34 -16.11
CA GLY A 442 -21.56 41.37 -17.55
C GLY A 442 -22.87 41.33 -18.33
N THR A 443 -22.77 41.25 -19.66
CA THR A 443 -23.95 41.13 -20.54
C THR A 443 -24.40 39.67 -20.66
N VAL A 444 -25.72 39.47 -20.64
CA VAL A 444 -26.36 38.16 -20.93
C VAL A 444 -26.95 38.20 -22.33
N ARG A 445 -26.66 37.19 -23.14
CA ARG A 445 -27.20 37.04 -24.51
C ARG A 445 -28.14 35.85 -24.58
N HIS A 446 -29.37 36.07 -25.06
CA HIS A 446 -30.35 35.01 -25.33
C HIS A 446 -30.39 34.70 -26.83
N GLU A 447 -29.87 33.55 -27.26
CA GLU A 447 -29.72 33.23 -28.69
C GLU A 447 -31.06 33.05 -29.41
N ASN A 448 -32.02 32.39 -28.76
CA ASN A 448 -33.33 32.06 -29.35
C ASN A 448 -34.30 33.26 -29.40
N LEU A 449 -33.89 34.44 -28.94
CA LEU A 449 -34.59 35.69 -29.17
C LEU A 449 -34.12 36.41 -30.45
N GLY A 450 -33.18 35.84 -31.22
CA GLY A 450 -32.70 36.40 -32.49
C GLY A 450 -33.78 36.44 -33.59
N GLY A 451 -33.67 37.39 -34.53
CA GLY A 451 -34.62 37.57 -35.64
C GLY A 451 -34.48 38.93 -36.33
N THR A 452 -35.07 39.09 -37.51
CA THR A 452 -35.04 40.34 -38.30
C THR A 452 -36.14 41.32 -37.89
N GLY A 453 -35.86 42.63 -37.92
CA GLY A 453 -36.81 43.71 -37.61
C GLY A 453 -36.92 44.04 -36.12
N THR A 454 -37.53 45.20 -35.82
CA THR A 454 -37.79 45.65 -34.46
C THR A 454 -38.89 44.79 -33.83
N ARG A 455 -38.60 44.21 -32.68
CA ARG A 455 -39.50 43.30 -31.95
C ARG A 455 -39.51 43.66 -30.48
N MET A 456 -40.57 43.25 -29.80
CA MET A 456 -40.67 43.32 -28.34
C MET A 456 -40.32 41.96 -27.74
N VAL A 457 -39.59 41.94 -26.63
CA VAL A 457 -39.43 40.75 -25.79
C VAL A 457 -40.65 40.66 -24.87
N VAL A 458 -41.33 39.52 -24.89
CA VAL A 458 -42.46 39.21 -24.01
C VAL A 458 -42.18 37.94 -23.22
N ALA A 459 -42.86 37.77 -22.09
CA ALA A 459 -42.84 36.55 -21.30
C ALA A 459 -44.24 35.91 -21.29
N ASP A 460 -44.31 34.59 -21.42
CA ASP A 460 -45.56 33.85 -21.22
C ASP A 460 -45.89 33.68 -19.73
N ALA A 461 -47.03 33.02 -19.42
CA ALA A 461 -47.46 32.76 -18.04
C ALA A 461 -46.50 31.83 -17.26
N SER A 462 -45.60 31.13 -17.96
CA SER A 462 -44.56 30.28 -17.37
C SER A 462 -43.20 31.00 -17.27
N GLY A 463 -43.11 32.26 -17.71
CA GLY A 463 -41.89 33.07 -17.66
C GLY A 463 -40.91 32.82 -18.82
N ASN A 464 -41.30 32.06 -19.85
CA ASN A 464 -40.43 31.86 -21.01
C ASN A 464 -40.39 33.14 -21.84
N LEU A 465 -39.17 33.63 -22.09
CA LEU A 465 -38.95 34.78 -22.95
C LEU A 465 -39.16 34.37 -24.41
N SER A 466 -39.92 35.17 -25.15
CA SER A 466 -40.06 35.08 -26.59
C SER A 466 -40.09 36.47 -27.21
N THR A 467 -40.06 36.55 -28.53
CA THR A 467 -40.23 37.82 -29.23
C THR A 467 -41.54 37.83 -29.99
N GLN A 468 -42.23 38.97 -29.98
CA GLN A 468 -43.38 39.22 -30.84
C GLN A 468 -43.16 40.46 -31.70
N ALA A 469 -43.83 40.51 -32.85
CA ALA A 469 -43.89 41.71 -33.66
C ALA A 469 -44.53 42.86 -32.86
N ILE A 470 -44.09 44.09 -33.11
CA ILE A 470 -44.74 45.27 -32.54
C ILE A 470 -46.13 45.38 -33.20
N PRO A 471 -47.25 45.37 -32.44
CA PRO A 471 -48.59 45.40 -33.02
C PRO A 471 -48.79 46.61 -33.94
N SER A 472 -49.38 46.42 -35.12
CA SER A 472 -49.75 47.51 -36.02
C SER A 472 -50.78 48.42 -35.34
N GLY A 473 -50.39 49.65 -35.00
CA GLY A 473 -51.22 50.60 -34.23
C GLY A 473 -50.78 50.79 -32.77
N ALA A 474 -49.89 49.94 -32.25
CA ALA A 474 -49.11 50.25 -31.05
C ALA A 474 -48.03 51.27 -31.40
N SER A 475 -48.46 52.49 -31.72
CA SER A 475 -47.61 53.66 -31.57
C SER A 475 -47.13 53.63 -30.12
N VAL A 476 -45.82 53.61 -29.90
CA VAL A 476 -45.26 54.18 -28.68
C VAL A 476 -45.65 55.65 -28.79
N ALA A 477 -46.88 56.00 -28.39
CA ALA A 477 -47.46 57.32 -28.57
C ALA A 477 -46.39 58.31 -28.14
N SER A 478 -45.88 59.12 -29.07
CA SER A 478 -44.73 59.98 -28.79
C SER A 478 -45.11 60.87 -27.61
N VAL A 479 -44.54 60.61 -26.43
CA VAL A 479 -44.81 61.40 -25.23
C VAL A 479 -43.74 62.47 -25.14
N ARG A 480 -44.11 63.72 -25.41
CA ARG A 480 -43.22 64.88 -25.28
C ARG A 480 -43.72 65.81 -24.19
N THR A 481 -42.89 66.07 -23.18
CA THR A 481 -43.22 67.04 -22.12
C THR A 481 -42.58 68.39 -22.42
N VAL A 482 -43.33 69.48 -22.25
CA VAL A 482 -42.88 70.86 -22.49
C VAL A 482 -43.20 71.76 -21.30
N THR A 483 -42.27 72.65 -20.96
CA THR A 483 -42.35 73.54 -19.79
C THR A 483 -42.32 75.03 -20.17
N ALA A 484 -42.21 75.34 -21.47
CA ALA A 484 -42.19 76.67 -22.06
C ALA A 484 -42.97 76.69 -23.40
N ASN A 485 -43.17 77.88 -23.97
CA ASN A 485 -43.84 78.03 -25.27
C ASN A 485 -43.19 77.11 -26.30
N THR A 486 -43.99 76.34 -27.04
CA THR A 486 -43.48 75.32 -27.94
C THR A 486 -44.25 75.30 -29.25
N THR A 487 -43.68 74.65 -30.26
CA THR A 487 -44.35 74.34 -31.53
C THR A 487 -44.54 72.84 -31.62
N LEU A 488 -45.68 72.39 -32.14
CA LEU A 488 -45.91 70.96 -32.43
C LEU A 488 -44.97 70.49 -33.55
N LEU A 489 -44.40 69.32 -33.37
CA LEU A 489 -43.45 68.71 -34.29
C LEU A 489 -44.12 67.55 -35.03
N VAL A 490 -43.62 67.21 -36.23
CA VAL A 490 -44.11 66.04 -36.99
C VAL A 490 -43.98 64.76 -36.17
N THR A 491 -42.99 64.67 -35.28
CA THR A 491 -42.78 63.55 -34.36
C THR A 491 -43.84 63.43 -33.27
N ASP A 492 -44.71 64.42 -33.06
CA ASP A 492 -45.81 64.38 -32.08
C ASP A 492 -47.07 63.68 -32.62
N ASN A 493 -47.06 63.31 -33.91
CA ASN A 493 -48.19 62.70 -34.60
C ASN A 493 -48.52 61.31 -34.02
N GLY A 494 -49.79 61.05 -33.71
CA GLY A 494 -50.23 59.84 -33.02
C GLY A 494 -49.83 59.78 -31.54
N GLY A 495 -49.38 60.90 -30.95
CA GLY A 495 -48.82 60.96 -29.59
C GLY A 495 -49.47 61.96 -28.63
N PHE A 496 -48.82 62.15 -27.49
CA PHE A 496 -49.24 63.07 -26.42
C PHE A 496 -48.18 64.15 -26.18
N VAL A 497 -48.58 65.43 -26.13
CA VAL A 497 -47.72 66.52 -25.69
C VAL A 497 -48.18 67.00 -24.31
N TYR A 498 -47.41 66.69 -23.26
CA TYR A 498 -47.70 67.15 -21.91
C TYR A 498 -47.17 68.56 -21.67
N VAL A 499 -48.04 69.51 -21.35
CA VAL A 499 -47.63 70.87 -20.97
C VAL A 499 -47.58 70.96 -19.44
N ASP A 500 -46.38 70.93 -18.89
CA ASP A 500 -46.11 70.97 -17.46
C ASP A 500 -45.52 72.33 -17.08
N SER A 501 -46.38 73.33 -16.92
CA SER A 501 -45.98 74.66 -16.49
C SER A 501 -47.03 75.28 -15.58
N THR A 502 -46.57 76.04 -14.60
CA THR A 502 -47.42 76.85 -13.70
C THR A 502 -47.76 78.22 -14.30
N SER A 503 -47.04 78.64 -15.35
CA SER A 503 -47.29 79.88 -16.09
C SER A 503 -48.05 79.63 -17.37
N ASN A 504 -48.79 80.63 -17.87
CA ASN A 504 -49.53 80.49 -19.12
C ASN A 504 -48.55 80.33 -20.30
N LEU A 505 -48.78 79.33 -21.15
CA LEU A 505 -47.93 79.01 -22.30
C LEU A 505 -48.74 78.88 -23.58
N THR A 506 -48.06 79.14 -24.69
CA THR A 506 -48.57 78.92 -26.03
C THR A 506 -48.00 77.66 -26.66
N VAL A 507 -48.88 76.88 -27.28
CA VAL A 507 -48.51 75.76 -28.14
C VAL A 507 -48.89 76.14 -29.56
N THR A 508 -47.88 76.41 -30.39
CA THR A 508 -48.05 76.79 -31.78
C THR A 508 -48.28 75.55 -32.64
N VAL A 509 -49.33 75.57 -33.46
CA VAL A 509 -49.63 74.53 -34.46
C VAL A 509 -49.15 75.03 -35.83
N PRO A 510 -47.98 74.58 -36.33
CA PRO A 510 -47.46 75.08 -37.59
C PRO A 510 -48.21 74.49 -38.79
N SER A 511 -48.17 75.19 -39.91
CA SER A 511 -48.72 74.71 -41.20
C SER A 511 -47.94 73.54 -41.80
N THR A 512 -46.72 73.28 -41.31
CA THR A 512 -45.82 72.21 -41.78
C THR A 512 -46.19 70.81 -41.28
N LEU A 513 -47.19 70.66 -40.41
CA LEU A 513 -47.68 69.35 -39.98
C LEU A 513 -48.42 68.64 -41.13
N PRO A 514 -48.25 67.31 -41.29
CA PRO A 514 -48.89 66.56 -42.37
C PRO A 514 -50.42 66.54 -42.22
N ILE A 515 -51.14 66.47 -43.35
CA ILE A 515 -52.60 66.23 -43.36
C ILE A 515 -52.87 64.88 -42.67
N GLY A 516 -53.86 64.83 -41.78
CA GLY A 516 -54.14 63.68 -40.93
C GLY A 516 -53.29 63.61 -39.67
N PHE A 517 -52.44 64.62 -39.40
CA PHE A 517 -51.76 64.75 -38.11
C PHE A 517 -52.80 64.73 -36.98
N ASN A 518 -52.60 63.88 -35.99
CA ASN A 518 -53.37 63.86 -34.76
C ASN A 518 -52.44 63.89 -33.53
N CYS A 519 -52.75 64.70 -32.53
CA CYS A 519 -51.99 64.76 -31.29
C CYS A 519 -52.91 65.15 -30.15
N VAL A 520 -52.66 64.64 -28.95
CA VAL A 520 -53.37 65.11 -27.75
C VAL A 520 -52.42 65.95 -26.90
N VAL A 521 -52.70 67.24 -26.79
CA VAL A 521 -52.00 68.14 -25.88
C VAL A 521 -52.66 68.07 -24.52
N VAL A 522 -51.94 67.59 -23.51
CA VAL A 522 -52.47 67.38 -22.15
C VAL A 522 -51.79 68.35 -21.19
N ARG A 523 -52.57 69.15 -20.49
CA ARG A 523 -52.03 70.06 -19.48
C ARG A 523 -51.81 69.32 -18.15
N LYS A 524 -50.60 69.38 -17.59
CA LYS A 524 -50.24 68.72 -16.32
C LYS A 524 -50.29 69.64 -15.09
N ASN A 525 -50.22 70.97 -15.26
CA ASN A 525 -49.98 71.90 -14.14
C ASN A 525 -50.81 73.20 -14.24
N THR A 526 -50.59 74.19 -13.37
CA THR A 526 -51.51 75.34 -13.15
C THR A 526 -51.46 76.48 -14.18
N GLY A 527 -50.56 76.44 -15.16
CA GLY A 527 -50.48 77.40 -16.25
C GLY A 527 -51.44 77.11 -17.40
N ASN A 528 -52.15 78.11 -17.92
CA ASN A 528 -53.08 77.92 -19.04
C ASN A 528 -52.33 77.59 -20.33
N VAL A 529 -52.90 76.67 -21.12
CA VAL A 529 -52.36 76.32 -22.45
C VAL A 529 -53.26 76.97 -23.48
N THR A 530 -52.64 77.79 -24.33
CA THR A 530 -53.30 78.43 -25.47
C THR A 530 -52.75 77.86 -26.77
N MET A 531 -53.62 77.28 -27.60
CA MET A 531 -53.26 76.84 -28.93
C MET A 531 -53.25 78.04 -29.86
N VAL A 532 -52.16 78.21 -30.61
CA VAL A 532 -51.99 79.34 -31.52
C VAL A 532 -51.70 78.84 -32.92
N ALA A 533 -52.33 79.45 -33.92
CA ALA A 533 -52.00 79.17 -35.32
C ALA A 533 -50.57 79.61 -35.61
N GLY A 534 -49.74 78.71 -36.16
CA GLY A 534 -48.52 79.12 -36.85
C GLY A 534 -48.85 79.78 -38.19
N ALA A 535 -47.88 80.50 -38.77
CA ALA A 535 -48.06 81.19 -40.04
C ALA A 535 -48.56 80.23 -41.15
N GLY A 536 -49.60 80.64 -41.88
CA GLY A 536 -50.22 79.84 -42.93
C GLY A 536 -51.16 78.71 -42.45
N ASN A 537 -51.43 78.62 -41.14
CA ASN A 537 -52.40 77.69 -40.57
C ASN A 537 -53.59 78.46 -39.98
N THR A 538 -54.77 77.85 -39.99
CA THR A 538 -55.99 78.39 -39.36
C THR A 538 -56.51 77.38 -38.35
N LEU A 539 -56.69 77.80 -37.10
CA LEU A 539 -57.28 76.96 -36.05
C LEU A 539 -58.80 77.06 -36.09
N GLN A 540 -59.46 75.94 -36.32
CA GLN A 540 -60.91 75.80 -36.20
C GLN A 540 -61.23 75.11 -34.88
N THR A 541 -62.19 75.63 -34.12
CA THR A 541 -62.58 75.01 -32.84
C THR A 541 -63.89 74.27 -33.00
N ALA A 542 -63.85 72.95 -32.90
CA ALA A 542 -65.05 72.13 -33.07
C ALA A 542 -66.01 72.24 -31.87
N ARG A 543 -65.51 72.58 -30.66
CA ARG A 543 -66.29 72.70 -29.40
C ARG A 543 -65.67 73.68 -28.37
N GLY A 544 -65.46 74.96 -28.71
CA GLY A 544 -65.13 76.03 -27.72
C GLY A 544 -63.84 76.83 -27.97
N LEU A 545 -63.24 77.43 -26.92
CA LEU A 545 -62.11 78.37 -27.01
C LEU A 545 -60.75 77.71 -27.33
N ASN A 546 -59.83 78.44 -27.96
CA ASN A 546 -58.42 78.05 -28.20
C ASN A 546 -57.52 78.17 -26.94
N ALA A 547 -58.09 78.50 -25.78
CA ALA A 547 -57.43 78.60 -24.49
C ALA A 547 -58.26 77.85 -23.45
N ARG A 548 -57.62 77.02 -22.60
CA ARG A 548 -58.34 76.14 -21.67
C ARG A 548 -57.85 76.20 -20.22
N ALA A 549 -58.80 76.09 -19.28
CA ALA A 549 -58.58 76.04 -17.84
C ALA A 549 -58.54 74.59 -17.30
N ARG A 550 -57.96 74.43 -16.10
CA ARG A 550 -57.61 73.25 -15.28
C ARG A 550 -58.01 71.83 -15.80
N PHE A 551 -57.01 70.94 -15.91
CA PHE A 551 -57.12 69.49 -16.17
C PHE A 551 -57.84 69.07 -17.46
N SER A 552 -57.59 69.80 -18.55
CA SER A 552 -58.14 69.52 -19.88
C SER A 552 -57.11 68.88 -20.82
N ALA A 553 -57.60 68.06 -21.75
CA ALA A 553 -56.86 67.54 -22.89
C ALA A 553 -57.43 68.12 -24.18
N MET A 554 -56.55 68.48 -25.13
CA MET A 554 -56.93 69.04 -26.42
C MET A 554 -56.44 68.12 -27.53
N GLY A 555 -57.36 67.54 -28.29
CA GLY A 555 -57.04 66.90 -29.56
C GLY A 555 -56.73 67.96 -30.62
N VAL A 556 -55.65 67.76 -31.36
CA VAL A 556 -55.22 68.59 -32.49
C VAL A 556 -55.27 67.71 -33.71
N ILE A 557 -56.17 68.01 -34.66
CA ILE A 557 -56.38 67.21 -35.87
C ILE A 557 -56.18 68.12 -37.09
N LYS A 558 -55.20 67.80 -37.93
CA LYS A 558 -54.91 68.57 -39.15
C LYS A 558 -55.80 68.07 -40.30
N ASP A 559 -56.87 68.80 -40.60
CA ASP A 559 -57.87 68.38 -41.59
C ASP A 559 -57.45 68.67 -43.04
N THR A 560 -56.81 69.81 -43.28
CA THR A 560 -56.34 70.23 -44.62
C THR A 560 -54.95 70.85 -44.55
N ALA A 561 -54.37 71.21 -45.70
CA ALA A 561 -53.09 71.91 -45.76
C ALA A 561 -53.08 73.21 -44.92
N SER A 562 -54.19 73.94 -44.86
CA SER A 562 -54.27 75.26 -44.20
C SER A 562 -55.18 75.32 -42.97
N THR A 563 -55.90 74.26 -42.63
CA THR A 563 -56.78 74.21 -41.42
C THR A 563 -56.38 73.10 -40.46
N THR A 564 -56.45 73.39 -39.16
CA THR A 564 -56.33 72.40 -38.07
C THR A 564 -57.53 72.56 -37.13
N THR A 565 -58.24 71.48 -36.88
CA THR A 565 -59.26 71.42 -35.85
C THR A 565 -58.64 71.17 -34.48
N ILE A 566 -59.05 71.98 -33.50
CA ILE A 566 -58.77 71.76 -32.09
C ILE A 566 -60.05 71.26 -31.43
N THR A 567 -60.00 70.05 -30.89
CA THR A 567 -61.09 69.37 -30.18
C THR A 567 -60.78 69.34 -28.69
N GLY A 568 -61.75 69.58 -27.81
CA GLY A 568 -61.57 69.46 -26.37
C GLY A 568 -62.89 69.67 -25.62
N ASP A 569 -62.92 69.29 -24.35
CA ASP A 569 -64.13 69.36 -23.54
C ASP A 569 -64.59 70.81 -23.35
N GLY A 570 -65.87 71.06 -23.59
CA GLY A 570 -66.52 72.34 -23.32
C GLY A 570 -66.84 72.41 -21.83
N ILE A 571 -66.03 73.12 -21.06
CA ILE A 571 -66.46 73.65 -19.77
C ILE A 571 -66.88 75.09 -19.99
#